data_AF-A0A814QJF1-F1
#
_entry.id   AF-A0A814QJF1-F1
#
_cell.length_a   1.000
_cell.length_b   1.000
_cell.length_c   1.000
_cell.angle_alpha   90.00
_cell.angle_beta   90.00
_cell.angle_gamma   90.00
#
_symmetry.space_group_name_H-M   'P 1'
#
loop_
_entity.id
_entity.type
_entity.pdbx_description
1 polymer ?
#
loop_
_entity_poly.entity_id
_entity_poly.type
_entity_poly.pdbx_seq_one_letter_code
_entity_poly.pdbx_strand_id
1 'polypeptide(L)'
;MQNNKFADKAGPGGWNDLDSTRSAFDGRCLSIESCSTTEVASIVINECHIGDSQAQHQGKNQQWTAVISEQTIVYLMNGQRVNVPDYDESSVDAFSYNKQDNQAWTWNAADGLVRSKYNGQCLTVGPELDVWGDPLSDAYMTAGSLRRREEGEMSYRF
;
A
#
# COMPACT_ATOMS: atom_id res chain seq x y z
N MET A 1 -10.36 -13.31 0.61
CA MET A 1 -10.14 -11.92 0.19
C MET A 1 -10.26 -11.03 1.41
N GLN A 2 -9.13 -10.67 2.03
CA GLN A 2 -9.12 -9.71 3.14
C GLN A 2 -8.97 -8.31 2.53
N ASN A 3 -9.97 -7.47 2.79
CA ASN A 3 -10.13 -6.17 2.14
C ASN A 3 -9.23 -5.14 2.83
N ASN A 4 -8.07 -4.86 2.23
CA ASN A 4 -7.14 -3.79 2.61
C ASN A 4 -7.69 -2.38 2.26
N LYS A 5 -8.93 -2.09 2.65
CA LYS A 5 -9.59 -0.82 2.37
C LYS A 5 -9.18 0.21 3.39
N PHE A 6 -8.88 1.42 2.93
CA PHE A 6 -8.48 2.49 3.81
C PHE A 6 -9.67 3.36 4.20
N ALA A 7 -9.70 3.68 5.49
CA ALA A 7 -10.59 4.67 6.04
C ALA A 7 -9.71 5.86 6.43
N ASP A 8 -10.02 7.00 5.85
CA ASP A 8 -9.59 8.24 6.43
C ASP A 8 -10.67 8.64 7.43
N LYS A 9 -10.32 8.75 8.71
CA LYS A 9 -11.25 9.28 9.70
C LYS A 9 -11.38 10.81 9.60
N ALA A 10 -10.79 11.45 8.58
CA ALA A 10 -10.92 12.87 8.25
C ALA A 10 -12.32 13.31 7.77
N GLY A 11 -13.38 12.85 8.44
CA GLY A 11 -14.66 13.58 8.41
C GLY A 11 -14.52 14.94 9.11
N PRO A 12 -15.46 15.87 8.92
CA PRO A 12 -15.44 17.16 9.61
C PRO A 12 -15.61 16.93 11.13
N GLY A 13 -14.50 16.93 11.87
CA GLY A 13 -14.47 16.89 13.33
C GLY A 13 -13.76 15.70 14.00
N GLY A 14 -12.88 14.95 13.32
CA GLY A 14 -12.29 13.74 13.92
C GLY A 14 -10.81 13.45 13.62
N TRP A 15 -9.92 14.05 14.42
CA TRP A 15 -8.55 13.62 14.77
C TRP A 15 -7.35 14.10 13.93
N ASN A 16 -6.25 14.31 14.66
CA ASN A 16 -5.15 15.24 14.42
C ASN A 16 -3.87 14.56 13.89
N ASP A 17 -3.96 13.36 13.32
CA ASP A 17 -2.82 12.66 12.74
C ASP A 17 -2.81 12.87 11.23
N LEU A 18 -2.63 14.12 10.79
CA LEU A 18 -2.50 14.50 9.37
C LEU A 18 -1.28 13.86 8.68
N ASP A 19 -0.44 13.15 9.45
CA ASP A 19 0.83 12.58 9.04
C ASP A 19 0.76 11.05 8.84
N SER A 20 -0.43 10.44 8.79
CA SER A 20 -0.52 9.00 8.46
C SER A 20 -1.85 8.58 7.84
N THR A 21 -1.80 7.50 7.05
CA THR A 21 -2.99 6.88 6.43
C THR A 21 -3.07 5.42 6.87
N ARG A 22 -4.20 5.01 7.46
CA ARG A 22 -4.35 3.70 8.13
C ARG A 22 -5.45 2.86 7.48
N SER A 23 -5.20 1.56 7.40
CA SER A 23 -6.16 0.57 6.95
C SER A 23 -7.37 0.53 7.89
N ALA A 24 -8.58 0.54 7.32
CA ALA A 24 -9.81 0.42 8.10
C ALA A 24 -9.99 -0.99 8.69
N PHE A 25 -9.31 -1.98 8.10
CA PHE A 25 -9.48 -3.39 8.42
C PHE A 25 -8.72 -3.80 9.69
N ASP A 26 -7.47 -3.35 9.81
CA ASP A 26 -6.54 -3.81 10.85
C ASP A 26 -5.69 -2.68 11.46
N GLY A 27 -5.88 -1.43 11.04
CA GLY A 27 -5.20 -0.26 11.62
C GLY A 27 -3.74 -0.09 11.20
N ARG A 28 -3.21 -0.96 10.33
CA ARG A 28 -1.85 -0.87 9.78
C ARG A 28 -1.69 0.34 8.87
N CYS A 29 -0.44 0.80 8.68
CA CYS A 29 -0.11 2.04 8.01
C CYS A 29 0.27 1.85 6.54
N LEU A 30 -0.25 2.75 5.71
CA LEU A 30 0.20 2.95 4.33
C LEU A 30 1.68 3.31 4.33
N SER A 31 2.51 2.55 3.62
CA SER A 31 3.96 2.70 3.63
C SER A 31 4.51 2.72 2.22
N ILE A 32 5.51 3.56 1.94
CA ILE A 32 6.38 3.35 0.77
C ILE A 32 7.35 2.21 1.10
N GLU A 33 7.41 1.21 0.22
CA GLU A 33 8.31 0.08 0.36
C GLU A 33 9.77 0.54 0.34
N SER A 34 10.56 0.09 1.32
CA SER A 34 12.00 0.36 1.41
C SER A 34 12.40 1.84 1.31
N CYS A 35 11.49 2.77 1.62
CA CYS A 35 11.71 4.21 1.45
C CYS A 35 12.12 4.61 0.03
N SER A 36 11.67 3.87 -0.99
CA SER A 36 12.06 4.15 -2.37
C SER A 36 11.75 5.60 -2.75
N THR A 37 12.68 6.22 -3.47
CA THR A 37 12.55 7.57 -4.04
C THR A 37 12.47 7.53 -5.57
N THR A 38 12.22 6.37 -6.14
CA THR A 38 11.98 6.20 -7.58
C THR A 38 10.70 6.91 -8.00
N GLU A 39 10.58 7.27 -9.28
CA GLU A 39 9.41 8.00 -9.80
C GLU A 39 8.08 7.27 -9.53
N VAL A 40 8.10 5.95 -9.71
CA VAL A 40 7.06 5.01 -9.27
C VAL A 40 7.62 4.24 -8.08
N ALA A 41 6.96 4.29 -6.93
CA ALA A 41 7.35 3.49 -5.76
C ALA A 41 6.17 2.64 -5.26
N SER A 42 6.47 1.39 -4.90
CA SER A 42 5.48 0.46 -4.36
C SER A 42 4.93 0.97 -3.04
N ILE A 43 3.61 0.87 -2.88
CA ILE A 43 2.93 1.12 -1.62
C ILE A 43 2.56 -0.23 -1.00
N VAL A 44 2.84 -0.39 0.29
CA VAL A 44 2.58 -1.59 1.10
C VAL A 44 1.86 -1.23 2.40
N ILE A 45 1.35 -2.24 3.10
CA ILE A 45 0.69 -2.08 4.41
C ILE A 45 1.52 -2.76 5.50
N ASN A 46 2.05 -1.96 6.42
CA ASN A 46 2.91 -2.44 7.51
C ASN A 46 2.41 -1.98 8.88
N GLU A 47 2.94 -2.59 9.94
CA GLU A 47 2.79 -2.06 11.29
C GLU A 47 3.21 -0.58 11.36
N CYS A 48 2.48 0.19 12.15
CA CYS A 48 2.67 1.63 12.25
C CYS A 48 3.85 1.97 13.17
N HIS A 49 4.84 2.68 12.62
CA HIS A 49 6.05 3.13 13.31
C HIS A 49 6.38 4.60 13.00
N ILE A 50 5.36 5.42 12.74
CA ILE A 50 5.50 6.83 12.33
C ILE A 50 6.32 7.62 13.35
N GLY A 51 7.43 8.22 12.90
CA GLY A 51 8.31 9.02 13.75
C GLY A 51 9.14 8.22 14.77
N ASP A 52 9.08 6.89 14.76
CA ASP A 52 9.90 6.04 15.61
C ASP A 52 11.35 6.04 15.09
N SER A 53 12.25 6.67 15.85
CA SER A 53 13.67 6.74 15.53
C SER A 53 14.38 5.38 15.43
N GLN A 54 13.81 4.32 16.02
CA GLN A 54 14.38 2.97 16.04
C GLN A 54 13.84 2.09 14.91
N ALA A 55 12.74 2.49 14.27
CA ALA A 55 12.18 1.76 13.15
C ALA A 55 13.01 1.92 11.87
N GLN A 56 12.81 0.99 10.93
CA GLN A 56 13.39 1.12 9.61
C GLN A 56 13.00 2.47 9.00
N HIS A 57 14.00 3.18 8.45
CA HIS A 57 13.84 4.53 7.90
C HIS A 57 13.27 5.58 8.88
N GLN A 58 13.40 5.34 10.19
CA GLN A 58 12.88 6.23 11.24
C GLN A 58 11.36 6.48 11.12
N GLY A 59 10.62 5.53 10.53
CA GLY A 59 9.18 5.65 10.28
C GLY A 59 8.78 6.64 9.19
N LYS A 60 9.74 7.23 8.47
CA LYS A 60 9.48 8.30 7.49
C LYS A 60 8.73 7.82 6.26
N ASN A 61 8.82 6.54 5.93
CA ASN A 61 8.07 5.93 4.82
C ASN A 61 6.56 5.80 5.10
N GLN A 62 6.08 6.20 6.27
CA GLN A 62 4.66 6.16 6.66
C GLN A 62 4.06 7.55 6.92
N GLN A 63 4.88 8.60 6.79
CA GLN A 63 4.52 10.00 7.00
C GLN A 63 3.83 10.61 5.77
N TRP A 64 2.56 10.26 5.56
CA TRP A 64 1.74 10.81 4.48
C TRP A 64 1.04 12.07 4.95
N THR A 65 1.22 13.19 4.25
CA THR A 65 0.45 14.42 4.49
C THR A 65 -0.83 14.40 3.66
N ALA A 66 -1.99 14.43 4.32
CA ALA A 66 -3.27 14.60 3.64
C ALA A 66 -3.57 16.09 3.38
N VAL A 67 -3.64 16.48 2.11
CA VAL A 67 -4.11 17.81 1.69
C VAL A 67 -5.57 17.72 1.32
N ILE A 68 -6.42 18.38 2.11
CA ILE A 68 -7.87 18.34 1.96
C ILE A 68 -8.37 19.67 1.41
N SER A 69 -9.14 19.62 0.32
CA SER A 69 -9.79 20.79 -0.27
C SER A 69 -11.18 20.41 -0.78
N GLU A 70 -12.21 21.05 -0.21
CA GLU A 70 -13.62 20.76 -0.43
C GLU A 70 -13.97 19.29 -0.14
N GLN A 71 -13.97 18.45 -1.17
CA GLN A 71 -14.26 17.01 -1.13
C GLN A 71 -13.11 16.18 -1.72
N THR A 72 -11.95 16.81 -1.93
CA THR A 72 -10.76 16.18 -2.51
C THR A 72 -9.72 15.97 -1.42
N ILE A 73 -9.17 14.77 -1.38
CA ILE A 73 -8.03 14.40 -0.54
C ILE A 73 -6.88 14.05 -1.47
N VAL A 74 -5.69 14.56 -1.16
CA VAL A 74 -4.44 14.19 -1.80
C VAL A 74 -3.45 13.75 -0.73
N TYR A 75 -2.97 12.52 -0.80
CA TYR A 75 -1.92 12.02 0.10
C TYR A 75 -0.56 12.31 -0.51
N LEU A 76 0.28 13.04 0.22
CA LEU A 76 1.60 13.48 -0.23
C LEU A 76 2.71 12.85 0.60
N MET A 77 3.75 12.36 -0.07
CA MET A 77 5.00 11.94 0.57
C MET A 77 6.14 12.11 -0.43
N ASN A 78 7.25 12.74 -0.01
CA ASN A 78 8.44 12.91 -0.86
C ASN A 78 8.16 13.52 -2.26
N GLY A 79 7.16 14.39 -2.39
CA GLY A 79 6.75 14.97 -3.67
C GLY A 79 5.91 14.04 -4.56
N GLN A 80 5.68 12.80 -4.13
CA GLN A 80 4.81 11.83 -4.76
C GLN A 80 3.41 11.86 -4.16
N ARG A 81 2.46 11.26 -4.89
CA ARG A 81 1.06 11.13 -4.52
C ARG A 81 0.64 9.67 -4.59
N VAL A 82 -0.30 9.28 -3.73
CA VAL A 82 -0.97 7.99 -3.90
C VAL A 82 -1.76 8.01 -5.21
N ASN A 83 -1.42 7.09 -6.10
CA ASN A 83 -1.83 7.06 -7.50
C ASN A 83 -2.45 5.69 -7.83
N VAL A 84 -3.47 5.68 -8.70
CA VAL A 84 -4.00 4.46 -9.31
C VAL A 84 -3.30 4.24 -10.66
N PRO A 85 -2.41 3.24 -10.81
CA PRO A 85 -1.71 2.96 -12.06
C PRO A 85 -2.65 2.40 -13.14
N ASP A 86 -2.39 2.78 -14.40
CA ASP A 86 -2.89 2.18 -15.66
C ASP A 86 -4.36 1.75 -15.75
N TYR A 87 -5.29 2.48 -15.11
CA TYR A 87 -6.74 2.28 -15.23
C TYR A 87 -7.26 0.87 -14.88
N ASP A 88 -6.40 -0.04 -14.45
CA ASP A 88 -6.70 -1.42 -14.06
C ASP A 88 -6.78 -1.55 -12.53
N GLU A 89 -7.57 -2.53 -12.11
CA GLU A 89 -8.28 -2.45 -10.84
C GLU A 89 -7.45 -2.85 -9.62
N SER A 90 -7.52 -2.01 -8.59
CA SER A 90 -7.40 -2.34 -7.15
C SER A 90 -6.06 -2.10 -6.43
N SER A 91 -4.97 -1.74 -7.09
CA SER A 91 -3.72 -1.38 -6.39
C SER A 91 -3.36 0.08 -6.56
N VAL A 92 -2.57 0.60 -5.63
CA VAL A 92 -2.03 1.96 -5.68
C VAL A 92 -0.51 1.94 -5.61
N ASP A 93 0.12 2.95 -6.20
CA ASP A 93 1.54 3.24 -6.09
C ASP A 93 1.75 4.70 -5.65
N ALA A 94 3.00 5.06 -5.35
CA ALA A 94 3.40 6.44 -5.17
C ALA A 94 3.97 6.94 -6.50
N PHE A 95 3.37 8.00 -7.06
CA PHE A 95 3.78 8.54 -8.35
C PHE A 95 3.95 10.06 -8.31
N SER A 96 4.84 10.57 -9.16
CA SER A 96 5.01 12.02 -9.35
C SER A 96 3.70 12.69 -9.79
N TYR A 97 3.51 13.95 -9.41
CA TYR A 97 2.28 14.68 -9.73
C TYR A 97 2.02 14.77 -11.24
N ASN A 98 0.91 14.20 -11.71
CA ASN A 98 0.57 14.11 -13.14
C ASN A 98 -0.66 14.95 -13.54
N LYS A 99 -1.29 15.67 -12.60
CA LYS A 99 -2.50 16.51 -12.79
C LYS A 99 -3.77 15.74 -13.19
N GLN A 100 -3.78 14.42 -13.07
CA GLN A 100 -4.93 13.58 -13.37
C GLN A 100 -5.71 13.21 -12.10
N ASP A 101 -6.98 12.84 -12.27
CA ASP A 101 -7.87 12.47 -11.17
C ASP A 101 -7.51 11.14 -10.49
N ASN A 102 -6.62 10.35 -11.10
CA ASN A 102 -6.13 9.10 -10.53
C ASN A 102 -5.17 9.32 -9.33
N GLN A 103 -4.85 10.59 -9.01
CA GLN A 103 -4.10 11.02 -7.82
C GLN A 103 -4.96 11.80 -6.81
N ALA A 104 -6.28 11.77 -6.99
CA ALA A 104 -7.23 12.50 -6.18
C ALA A 104 -8.26 11.54 -5.57
N TRP A 105 -8.58 11.77 -4.31
CA TRP A 105 -9.39 10.88 -3.50
C TRP A 105 -10.58 11.63 -2.91
N THR A 106 -11.61 10.89 -2.52
CA THR A 106 -12.81 11.40 -1.85
C THR A 106 -13.09 10.55 -0.63
N TRP A 107 -13.55 11.17 0.45
CA TRP A 107 -14.05 10.44 1.60
C TRP A 107 -15.56 10.21 1.46
N ASN A 108 -15.99 8.97 1.64
CA ASN A 108 -17.40 8.61 1.65
C ASN A 108 -17.90 8.50 3.11
N ALA A 109 -18.79 9.42 3.49
CA ALA A 109 -19.33 9.47 4.85
C ALA A 109 -20.23 8.28 5.23
N ALA A 110 -20.82 7.59 4.26
CA ALA A 110 -21.77 6.51 4.50
C ALA A 110 -21.08 5.23 5.00
N ASP A 111 -19.88 4.95 4.50
CA ASP A 111 -19.09 3.78 4.87
C ASP A 111 -17.74 4.11 5.52
N GLY A 112 -17.37 5.40 5.59
CA GLY A 112 -16.12 5.88 6.16
C GLY A 112 -14.89 5.54 5.32
N LEU A 113 -15.05 5.18 4.03
CA LEU A 113 -13.96 4.72 3.18
C LEU A 113 -13.48 5.82 2.22
N VAL A 114 -12.19 5.76 1.88
CA VAL A 114 -11.57 6.60 0.85
C VAL A 114 -11.77 5.97 -0.52
N ARG A 115 -12.17 6.77 -1.50
CA ARG A 115 -12.44 6.34 -2.88
C ARG A 115 -11.72 7.21 -3.90
N SER A 116 -11.19 6.58 -4.94
CA SER A 116 -10.58 7.29 -6.05
C SER A 116 -11.60 8.17 -6.76
N LYS A 117 -11.23 9.42 -7.08
CA LYS A 117 -12.06 10.28 -7.94
C LYS A 117 -12.16 9.76 -9.36
N TYR A 118 -11.15 9.03 -9.82
CA TYR A 118 -11.08 8.52 -11.17
C TYR A 118 -12.13 7.43 -11.46
N ASN A 119 -12.23 6.40 -10.61
CA ASN A 119 -13.09 5.23 -10.86
C ASN A 119 -14.06 4.91 -9.70
N GLY A 120 -14.07 5.69 -8.61
CA GLY A 120 -14.93 5.46 -7.45
C GLY A 120 -14.60 4.22 -6.62
N GLN A 121 -13.56 3.47 -6.97
CA GLN A 121 -13.10 2.31 -6.22
C GLN A 121 -12.44 2.74 -4.91
N CYS A 122 -12.48 1.85 -3.92
CA CYS A 122 -11.83 2.11 -2.63
C CYS A 122 -10.32 2.22 -2.81
N LEU A 123 -9.67 3.06 -2.00
CA LEU A 123 -8.22 3.00 -1.85
C LEU A 123 -7.88 1.65 -1.26
N THR A 124 -7.18 0.83 -2.04
CA THR A 124 -6.75 -0.52 -1.71
C THR A 124 -5.31 -0.71 -2.10
N VAL A 125 -4.56 -1.38 -1.24
CA VAL A 125 -3.20 -1.84 -1.54
C VAL A 125 -3.31 -3.33 -1.82
N GLY A 126 -2.79 -3.76 -2.98
CA GLY A 126 -2.74 -5.16 -3.36
C GLY A 126 -2.02 -5.99 -2.29
N PRO A 127 -2.34 -7.29 -2.16
CA PRO A 127 -1.53 -8.16 -1.30
C PRO A 127 -0.06 -8.11 -1.75
N GLU A 128 0.86 -8.22 -0.81
CA GLU A 128 2.32 -8.21 -1.07
C GLU A 128 2.77 -9.34 -2.02
N LEU A 129 1.89 -10.30 -2.33
CA LEU A 129 2.11 -11.38 -3.28
C LEU A 129 0.77 -11.83 -3.89
N ASP A 130 0.53 -11.44 -5.13
CA ASP A 130 -0.39 -12.16 -6.01
C ASP A 130 0.35 -13.42 -6.52
N VAL A 131 0.42 -14.48 -5.70
CA VAL A 131 0.76 -15.81 -6.21
C VAL A 131 -0.45 -16.30 -6.99
N TRP A 132 -0.56 -15.90 -8.26
CA TRP A 132 -1.41 -16.58 -9.23
C TRP A 132 -0.76 -17.92 -9.58
N GLY A 133 -0.84 -18.87 -8.65
CA GLY A 133 -0.81 -20.27 -9.00
C GLY A 133 -2.25 -20.67 -9.26
N ASP A 134 -2.63 -20.85 -10.54
CA ASP A 134 -3.79 -21.67 -10.86
C ASP A 134 -3.72 -22.98 -10.04
N PRO A 135 -4.85 -23.59 -9.65
CA PRO A 135 -4.81 -24.92 -9.07
C PRO A 135 -4.17 -25.86 -10.10
N LEU A 136 -2.88 -26.13 -9.92
CA LEU A 136 -2.15 -27.16 -10.64
C LEU A 136 -2.86 -28.46 -10.29
N SER A 137 -3.64 -28.96 -11.24
CA SER A 137 -4.21 -30.30 -11.22
C SER A 137 -3.13 -31.29 -10.81
N ASP A 138 -3.43 -32.10 -9.80
CA ASP A 138 -2.61 -33.14 -9.21
C ASP A 138 -1.56 -33.76 -10.15
N ALA A 139 -0.29 -33.31 -10.06
CA ALA A 139 0.89 -34.13 -10.32
C ALA A 139 2.17 -33.34 -10.00
N TYR A 140 2.92 -33.83 -9.02
CA TYR A 140 4.29 -33.44 -8.64
C TYR A 140 4.46 -32.15 -7.81
N MET A 141 4.26 -32.30 -6.51
CA MET A 141 4.98 -31.48 -5.53
C MET A 141 6.49 -31.76 -5.60
N THR A 142 7.28 -30.71 -5.75
CA THR A 142 8.38 -30.50 -4.81
C THR A 142 8.41 -29.02 -4.45
N ALA A 143 7.88 -28.68 -3.27
CA ALA A 143 8.04 -27.37 -2.68
C ALA A 143 9.53 -27.14 -2.39
N GLY A 144 10.19 -26.33 -3.23
CA GLY A 144 11.50 -25.79 -2.93
C GLY A 144 11.37 -24.75 -1.82
N SER A 145 11.54 -25.17 -0.56
CA SER A 145 11.85 -24.23 0.52
C SER A 145 13.19 -23.57 0.18
N LEU A 146 13.17 -22.29 -0.20
CA LEU A 146 14.37 -21.46 -0.37
C LEU A 146 14.97 -21.20 1.02
N ARG A 147 15.66 -22.22 1.56
CA ARG A 147 16.61 -22.03 2.65
C ARG A 147 17.92 -21.55 2.04
N ARG A 148 18.39 -20.40 2.53
CA ARG A 148 19.75 -19.89 2.36
C ARG A 148 20.72 -21.05 2.66
N ARG A 149 21.34 -21.64 1.62
CA ARG A 149 22.38 -22.66 1.79
C ARG A 149 23.69 -21.95 2.12
N GLU A 150 24.11 -22.10 3.36
CA GLU A 150 25.54 -22.27 3.64
C GLU A 150 26.01 -23.58 2.98
N GLU A 151 27.25 -23.55 2.50
CA GLU A 151 27.88 -24.53 1.62
C GLU A 151 27.96 -25.93 2.26
N GLY A 152 27.82 -26.95 1.42
CA GLY A 152 28.05 -28.34 1.81
C GLY A 152 27.51 -29.32 0.77
N GLU A 153 28.41 -29.93 0.01
CA GLU A 153 28.18 -30.91 -1.06
C GLU A 153 27.19 -32.02 -0.71
N MET A 154 26.41 -32.48 -1.70
CA MET A 154 25.99 -33.88 -1.73
C MET A 154 25.80 -34.39 -3.16
N SER A 155 26.52 -35.48 -3.43
CA SER A 155 26.54 -36.31 -4.63
C SER A 155 25.19 -37.00 -4.88
N TYR A 156 24.79 -37.12 -6.16
CA TYR A 156 23.67 -37.94 -6.61
C TYR A 156 24.15 -39.34 -7.01
N ARG A 157 23.42 -40.38 -6.58
CA ARG A 157 23.35 -41.66 -7.28
C ARG A 157 21.89 -41.94 -7.65
N PHE A 158 21.70 -42.35 -8.90
CA PHE A 158 20.43 -42.66 -9.55
C PHE A 158 19.77 -43.91 -8.96
#